data_AF-A0A939EG81-F1
#
_entry.id   AF-A0A939EG81-F1
#
_cell.length_a   1.000
_cell.length_b   1.000
_cell.length_c   1.000
_cell.angle_alpha   90.00
_cell.angle_beta   90.00
_cell.angle_gamma   90.00
#
_symmetry.space_group_name_H-M   'P 1'
#
loop_
_entity.id
_entity.type
_entity.pdbx_description
1 polymer ?
#
loop_
_entity_poly.entity_id
_entity_poly.type
_entity_poly.pdbx_seq_one_letter_code
_entity_poly.pdbx_strand_id
1 'polypeptide(L)'
;MSKFLKALSLGVSIAALPVVAGAAFAGDAAQGEKVFKKCRACHAVGEGAKHKVGPELNDVFGRTAGSIDGFKYSKAMIAAGNEGLVWDETTMATYLEKPKAMIKGTKMAFAGLKKDDDVANVIAYLATFSSAAAAKEEEQSSAAPAADAETQTASADQPAAPVSATRDGGVFGLGREALPEEIAAWDIDIRPDGAGLPVGSGTVADGEVLYTDNCAVCHGDFGEGVGRWPVLAGGHDTLADERPEKTIGSYWPYLSTVYDYVRRAMPYGNARSLSDDDVYALTAYLLYLNDIVDDEDFELSNENFTDIRLPNEENFFFDDRDEEPHYAQKGEPCMSDCKADAVKITQRARILDVTPGSVDDDQAAAGGGVD
;
A
#
# COMPACT_ATOMS: atom_id res chain seq x y z
N MET A 1 -10.98 80.82 43.23
CA MET A 1 -12.10 79.94 42.81
C MET A 1 -12.31 80.11 41.33
N SER A 2 -12.36 78.99 40.57
CA SER A 2 -12.87 78.85 39.19
C SER A 2 -12.27 79.74 38.08
N LYS A 3 -11.51 79.15 37.15
CA LYS A 3 -11.98 78.58 35.85
C LYS A 3 -11.68 79.58 34.71
N PHE A 4 -10.88 79.18 33.73
CA PHE A 4 -11.34 79.05 32.33
C PHE A 4 -10.21 78.48 31.45
N LEU A 5 -10.48 77.27 30.95
CA LEU A 5 -9.68 76.48 30.01
C LEU A 5 -9.57 77.19 28.65
N LYS A 6 -8.37 77.20 28.07
CA LYS A 6 -8.16 77.22 26.61
C LYS A 6 -7.71 75.83 26.18
N ALA A 7 -8.56 75.14 25.44
CA ALA A 7 -8.25 73.85 24.83
C ALA A 7 -7.34 74.07 23.61
N LEU A 8 -6.15 73.47 23.66
CA LEU A 8 -5.27 73.31 22.50
C LEU A 8 -5.42 71.85 22.04
N SER A 9 -6.16 71.65 20.96
CA SER A 9 -6.35 70.34 20.31
C SER A 9 -5.09 69.97 19.52
N LEU A 10 -4.31 69.03 20.05
CA LEU A 10 -3.19 68.40 19.37
C LEU A 10 -3.75 67.33 18.42
N GLY A 11 -3.64 67.56 17.11
CA GLY A 11 -3.99 66.57 16.10
C GLY A 11 -2.98 65.42 16.11
N VAL A 12 -3.44 64.22 16.49
CA VAL A 12 -2.68 62.98 16.33
C VAL A 12 -2.85 62.52 14.89
N SER A 13 -1.83 62.74 14.06
CA SER A 13 -1.70 62.06 12.77
C SER A 13 -1.45 60.57 13.03
N ILE A 14 -2.47 59.75 12.79
CA ILE A 14 -2.34 58.30 12.69
C ILE A 14 -1.61 58.03 11.37
N ALA A 15 -0.32 57.73 11.46
CA ALA A 15 0.42 57.13 10.36
C ALA A 15 -0.13 55.72 10.14
N ALA A 16 -0.88 55.53 9.05
CA ALA A 16 -1.31 54.22 8.61
C ALA A 16 -0.07 53.40 8.23
N LEU A 17 0.25 52.38 9.04
CA LEU A 17 1.17 51.33 8.62
C LEU A 17 0.56 50.60 7.41
N PRO A 18 1.33 50.34 6.35
CA PRO A 18 0.87 49.47 5.28
C PRO A 18 0.71 48.06 5.83
N VAL A 19 -0.51 47.52 5.76
CA VAL A 19 -0.76 46.09 5.91
C VAL A 19 -0.02 45.41 4.75
N VAL A 20 1.08 44.73 5.05
CA VAL A 20 1.70 43.80 4.10
C VAL A 20 0.75 42.61 4.03
N ALA A 21 -0.09 42.59 3.01
CA ALA A 21 -0.86 41.41 2.64
C ALA A 21 0.16 40.34 2.21
N GLY A 22 0.31 39.29 3.02
CA GLY A 22 0.99 38.08 2.57
C GLY A 22 0.28 37.57 1.31
N ALA A 23 1.05 37.08 0.34
CA ALA A 23 0.50 36.47 -0.86
C ALA A 23 -0.46 35.35 -0.44
N ALA A 24 -1.76 35.58 -0.65
CA ALA A 24 -2.77 34.57 -0.43
C ALA A 24 -2.73 33.63 -1.63
N PHE A 25 -2.35 32.37 -1.39
CA PHE A 25 -2.51 31.32 -2.39
C PHE A 25 -3.99 31.18 -2.75
N ALA A 26 -4.29 30.98 -4.04
CA ALA A 26 -5.66 31.06 -4.55
C ALA A 26 -6.57 29.90 -4.09
N GLY A 27 -5.99 28.80 -3.61
CA GLY A 27 -6.73 27.60 -3.20
C GLY A 27 -7.24 27.61 -1.75
N ASP A 28 -8.14 26.67 -1.45
CA ASP A 28 -8.66 26.39 -0.12
C ASP A 28 -7.79 25.34 0.58
N ALA A 29 -7.07 25.75 1.63
CA ALA A 29 -6.18 24.87 2.40
C ALA A 29 -6.92 23.69 3.08
N ALA A 30 -8.19 23.85 3.47
CA ALA A 30 -8.97 22.77 4.10
C ALA A 30 -9.39 21.71 3.08
N GLN A 31 -9.67 22.10 1.82
CA GLN A 31 -9.84 21.13 0.74
C GLN A 31 -8.50 20.55 0.31
N GLY A 32 -7.44 21.36 0.36
CA GLY A 32 -6.07 20.94 0.08
C GLY A 32 -5.58 19.84 1.00
N GLU A 33 -5.96 19.87 2.28
CA GLU A 33 -5.69 18.79 3.24
C GLU A 33 -6.31 17.45 2.78
N LYS A 34 -7.51 17.50 2.20
CA LYS A 34 -8.16 16.29 1.66
C LYS A 34 -7.44 15.78 0.43
N VAL A 35 -7.02 16.67 -0.47
CA VAL A 35 -6.22 16.31 -1.65
C VAL A 35 -4.86 15.75 -1.22
N PHE A 36 -4.26 16.33 -0.18
CA PHE A 36 -2.98 15.89 0.38
C PHE A 36 -3.02 14.46 0.93
N LYS A 37 -4.21 13.87 1.16
CA LYS A 37 -4.33 12.44 1.47
C LYS A 37 -3.69 11.56 0.40
N LYS A 38 -3.68 11.99 -0.87
CA LYS A 38 -2.99 11.31 -1.99
C LYS A 38 -1.45 11.40 -1.88
N CYS A 39 -0.95 12.36 -1.12
CA CYS A 39 0.49 12.60 -0.93
C CYS A 39 1.00 12.02 0.41
N ARG A 40 0.12 11.79 1.39
CA ARG A 40 0.46 11.43 2.77
C ARG A 40 1.16 10.08 2.92
N ALA A 41 0.99 9.18 1.96
CA ALA A 41 1.69 7.89 1.93
C ALA A 41 3.20 8.11 1.74
N CYS A 42 3.56 9.01 0.84
CA CYS A 42 4.96 9.26 0.47
C CYS A 42 5.59 10.44 1.20
N HIS A 43 4.79 11.41 1.65
CA HIS A 43 5.28 12.65 2.23
C HIS A 43 4.72 12.87 3.64
N ALA A 44 5.42 13.71 4.40
CA ALA A 44 4.98 14.19 5.69
C ALA A 44 5.09 15.71 5.73
N VAL A 45 4.16 16.35 6.45
CA VAL A 45 4.11 17.78 6.76
C VAL A 45 3.75 17.95 8.23
N GLY A 46 4.08 19.10 8.80
CA GLY A 46 3.81 19.43 10.20
C GLY A 46 4.96 19.14 11.16
N GLU A 47 4.70 19.37 12.44
CA GLU A 47 5.71 19.22 13.49
C GLU A 47 6.26 17.79 13.56
N GLY A 48 7.59 17.65 13.49
CA GLY A 48 8.25 16.34 13.54
C GLY A 48 8.13 15.51 12.25
N ALA A 49 7.77 16.12 11.11
CA ALA A 49 7.73 15.45 9.82
C ALA A 49 9.06 14.76 9.49
N LYS A 50 8.98 13.50 9.02
CA LYS A 50 10.13 12.68 8.62
C LYS A 50 10.04 12.33 7.15
N HIS A 51 11.20 12.11 6.52
CA HIS A 51 11.27 11.50 5.21
C HIS A 51 10.64 10.11 5.20
N LYS A 52 9.89 9.80 4.14
CA LYS A 52 9.32 8.48 3.87
C LYS A 52 9.81 8.00 2.51
N VAL A 53 8.90 7.56 1.64
CA VAL A 53 9.16 7.28 0.22
C VAL A 53 9.62 8.56 -0.50
N GLY A 54 9.03 9.71 -0.14
CA GLY A 54 9.41 11.05 -0.56
C GLY A 54 10.03 11.88 0.57
N PRO A 55 10.65 13.04 0.24
CA PRO A 55 11.15 13.98 1.23
C PRO A 55 10.01 14.57 2.07
N GLU A 56 10.34 15.16 3.22
CA GLU A 56 9.36 15.91 3.98
C GLU A 56 9.14 17.29 3.32
N LEU A 57 7.93 17.82 3.46
CA LEU A 57 7.45 18.95 2.65
C LEU A 57 7.25 20.24 3.44
N ASN A 58 7.75 20.32 4.68
CA ASN A 58 7.82 21.60 5.38
C ASN A 58 8.80 22.53 4.64
N ASP A 59 8.47 23.82 4.63
CA ASP A 59 9.25 24.88 3.99
C ASP A 59 9.67 24.53 2.55
N VAL A 60 8.78 23.87 1.81
CA VAL A 60 9.07 23.45 0.42
C VAL A 60 9.11 24.64 -0.53
N PHE A 61 8.30 25.67 -0.30
CA PHE A 61 8.28 26.86 -1.16
C PHE A 61 9.52 27.73 -0.95
N GLY A 62 10.19 28.08 -2.05
CA GLY A 62 11.48 28.76 -2.09
C GLY A 62 12.69 27.82 -2.04
N ARG A 63 12.48 26.51 -1.81
CA ARG A 63 13.57 25.52 -1.73
C ARG A 63 14.01 25.07 -3.13
N THR A 64 15.32 24.91 -3.31
CA THR A 64 15.87 24.31 -4.52
C THR A 64 15.41 22.85 -4.65
N ALA A 65 15.08 22.42 -5.86
CA ALA A 65 14.64 21.06 -6.10
C ALA A 65 15.76 20.05 -5.76
N GLY A 66 15.41 18.98 -5.05
CA GLY A 66 16.37 17.92 -4.71
C GLY A 66 17.42 18.29 -3.65
N SER A 67 17.19 19.34 -2.84
CA SER A 67 18.20 19.88 -1.94
C SER A 67 17.95 19.67 -0.45
N ILE A 68 16.89 18.96 -0.01
CA ILE A 68 16.73 18.69 1.43
C ILE A 68 17.75 17.66 1.91
N ASP A 69 18.38 17.94 3.05
CA ASP A 69 19.31 17.02 3.67
C ASP A 69 18.61 15.76 4.18
N GLY A 70 19.32 14.63 4.22
CA GLY A 70 18.80 13.38 4.77
C GLY A 70 17.90 12.57 3.82
N PHE A 71 17.56 13.08 2.63
CA PHE A 71 16.79 12.35 1.62
C PHE A 71 17.58 12.02 0.34
N LYS A 72 17.44 10.79 -0.18
CA LYS A 72 18.16 10.33 -1.38
C LYS A 72 17.35 10.53 -2.66
N TYR A 73 17.49 11.70 -3.26
CA TYR A 73 16.84 12.08 -4.52
C TYR A 73 17.24 11.24 -5.74
N SER A 74 16.51 11.41 -6.85
CA SER A 74 16.94 10.91 -8.17
C SER A 74 18.04 11.80 -8.75
N LYS A 75 18.88 11.23 -9.62
CA LYS A 75 19.89 12.03 -10.35
C LYS A 75 19.24 13.16 -11.15
N ALA A 76 18.07 12.90 -11.73
CA ALA A 76 17.31 13.87 -12.51
C ALA A 76 16.79 15.05 -11.66
N MET A 77 16.29 14.78 -10.44
CA MET A 77 15.81 15.84 -9.54
C MET A 77 16.95 16.74 -9.05
N ILE A 78 18.10 16.14 -8.71
CA ILE A 78 19.31 16.90 -8.33
C ILE A 78 19.80 17.76 -9.51
N ALA A 79 19.81 17.20 -10.72
CA ALA A 79 20.18 17.94 -11.93
C ALA A 79 19.25 19.13 -12.19
N ALA A 80 17.94 18.93 -12.09
CA ALA A 80 16.96 20.01 -12.24
C ALA A 80 17.16 21.14 -11.21
N GLY A 81 17.46 20.80 -9.96
CA GLY A 81 17.82 21.79 -8.93
C GLY A 81 19.10 22.57 -9.28
N ASN A 82 20.14 21.88 -9.75
CA ASN A 82 21.40 22.51 -10.18
C ASN A 82 21.23 23.42 -11.41
N GLU A 83 20.25 23.12 -12.26
CA GLU A 83 19.85 23.94 -13.42
C GLU A 83 18.95 25.13 -13.03
N GLY A 84 18.63 25.26 -11.73
CA GLY A 84 17.93 26.41 -11.18
C GLY A 84 16.44 26.18 -10.87
N LEU A 85 15.96 24.93 -10.86
CA LEU A 85 14.58 24.65 -10.46
C LEU A 85 14.40 24.93 -8.96
N VAL A 86 13.55 25.91 -8.66
CA VAL A 86 13.11 26.28 -7.31
C VAL A 86 11.61 26.02 -7.21
N TRP A 87 11.16 25.53 -6.06
CA TRP A 87 9.75 25.28 -5.79
C TRP A 87 9.02 26.58 -5.49
N ASP A 88 8.20 27.04 -6.41
CA ASP A 88 7.24 28.14 -6.24
C ASP A 88 5.85 27.65 -6.65
N GLU A 89 4.83 28.50 -6.61
CA GLU A 89 3.46 28.14 -6.98
C GLU A 89 3.37 27.57 -8.40
N THR A 90 4.10 28.16 -9.35
CA THR A 90 4.03 27.78 -10.77
C THR A 90 4.77 26.48 -11.04
N THR A 91 5.99 26.34 -10.51
CA THR A 91 6.78 25.12 -10.69
C THR A 91 6.20 23.95 -9.92
N MET A 92 5.61 24.18 -8.74
CA MET A 92 4.88 23.16 -7.99
C MET A 92 3.63 22.73 -8.73
N ALA A 93 2.82 23.66 -9.25
CA ALA A 93 1.62 23.31 -10.03
C ALA A 93 1.97 22.43 -11.24
N THR A 94 2.97 22.84 -12.01
CA THR A 94 3.46 22.08 -13.17
C THR A 94 3.94 20.68 -12.77
N TYR A 95 4.65 20.59 -11.64
CA TYR A 95 5.18 19.31 -11.16
C TYR A 95 4.08 18.39 -10.66
N LEU A 96 3.10 18.91 -9.92
CA LEU A 96 1.98 18.13 -9.39
C LEU A 96 1.01 17.66 -10.47
N GLU A 97 0.90 18.38 -11.60
CA GLU A 97 0.06 17.95 -12.71
C GLU A 97 0.62 16.68 -13.39
N LYS A 98 1.94 16.62 -13.66
CA LYS A 98 2.63 15.46 -14.27
C LYS A 98 4.14 15.40 -13.92
N PRO A 99 4.53 14.80 -12.78
CA PRO A 99 5.92 14.80 -12.31
C PRO A 99 6.92 14.17 -13.30
N LYS A 100 6.55 13.03 -13.91
CA LYS A 100 7.39 12.31 -14.88
C LYS A 100 7.54 13.05 -16.20
N ALA A 101 6.59 13.92 -16.55
CA ALA A 101 6.67 14.74 -17.76
C ALA A 101 7.59 15.95 -17.54
N MET A 102 7.51 16.60 -16.38
CA MET A 102 8.37 17.75 -16.05
C MET A 102 9.82 17.33 -15.79
N ILE A 103 10.05 16.24 -15.05
CA ILE A 103 11.41 15.76 -14.71
C ILE A 103 11.53 14.29 -15.12
N LYS A 104 12.02 14.05 -16.33
CA LYS A 104 12.23 12.70 -16.85
C LYS A 104 13.26 11.94 -16.00
N GLY A 105 12.84 10.82 -15.40
CA GLY A 105 13.67 10.05 -14.48
C GLY A 105 13.57 10.51 -13.01
N THR A 106 12.57 11.33 -12.66
CA THR A 106 12.21 11.51 -11.25
C THR A 106 11.76 10.19 -10.62
N LYS A 107 12.08 10.01 -9.33
CA LYS A 107 11.64 8.86 -8.52
C LYS A 107 10.19 9.01 -8.04
N MET A 108 9.62 10.21 -8.11
CA MET A 108 8.22 10.41 -7.74
C MET A 108 7.31 9.78 -8.80
N ALA A 109 6.78 8.60 -8.49
CA ALA A 109 5.93 7.80 -9.37
C ALA A 109 4.44 8.18 -9.27
N PHE A 110 4.15 9.47 -9.11
CA PHE A 110 2.79 9.98 -8.98
C PHE A 110 2.18 10.27 -10.36
N ALA A 111 0.94 9.81 -10.59
CA ALA A 111 0.21 9.98 -11.85
C ALA A 111 -0.12 11.45 -12.17
N GLY A 112 -0.16 12.29 -11.14
CA GLY A 112 -0.42 13.71 -11.23
C GLY A 112 -1.88 14.09 -10.95
N LEU A 113 -2.11 15.32 -10.52
CA LEU A 113 -3.46 15.87 -10.28
C LEU A 113 -4.03 16.41 -11.59
N LYS A 114 -5.22 15.94 -11.97
CA LYS A 114 -5.89 16.33 -13.23
C LYS A 114 -6.75 17.59 -13.11
N LYS A 115 -7.15 17.94 -11.90
CA LYS A 115 -8.06 19.06 -11.62
C LYS A 115 -7.24 20.25 -11.14
N ASP A 116 -7.35 21.37 -11.84
CA ASP A 116 -6.64 22.60 -11.47
C ASP A 116 -6.99 23.08 -10.06
N ASP A 117 -8.26 22.90 -9.66
CA ASP A 117 -8.71 23.20 -8.29
C ASP A 117 -7.99 22.33 -7.25
N ASP A 118 -7.77 21.04 -7.52
CA ASP A 118 -7.05 20.14 -6.61
C ASP A 118 -5.58 20.58 -6.47
N VAL A 119 -4.96 21.01 -7.57
CA VAL A 119 -3.59 21.54 -7.59
C VAL A 119 -3.50 22.83 -6.76
N ALA A 120 -4.40 23.79 -7.00
CA ALA A 120 -4.43 25.05 -6.26
C ALA A 120 -4.69 24.82 -4.76
N ASN A 121 -5.62 23.92 -4.42
CA ASN A 121 -5.97 23.59 -3.04
C ASN A 121 -4.79 22.93 -2.31
N VAL A 122 -4.12 21.93 -2.89
CA VAL A 122 -2.98 21.27 -2.23
C VAL A 122 -1.78 22.21 -2.09
N ILE A 123 -1.55 23.11 -3.05
CA ILE A 123 -0.53 24.16 -2.93
C ILE A 123 -0.84 25.10 -1.77
N ALA A 124 -2.10 25.54 -1.63
CA ALA A 124 -2.53 26.37 -0.52
C ALA A 124 -2.38 25.67 0.83
N TYR A 125 -2.62 24.36 0.89
CA TYR A 125 -2.36 23.54 2.08
C TYR A 125 -0.87 23.41 2.38
N LEU A 126 -0.02 23.09 1.42
CA LEU A 126 1.43 23.00 1.62
C LEU A 126 2.03 24.34 2.08
N ALA A 127 1.45 25.45 1.63
CA ALA A 127 1.88 26.79 2.03
C ALA A 127 1.65 27.05 3.52
N THR A 128 0.69 26.39 4.18
CA THR A 128 0.49 26.53 5.63
C THR A 128 1.63 25.91 6.45
N PHE A 129 2.46 25.07 5.83
CA PHE A 129 3.65 24.44 6.41
C PHE A 129 4.95 25.06 5.91
N SER A 130 4.85 26.16 5.15
CA SER A 130 6.01 26.91 4.70
C SER A 130 5.98 28.29 5.36
N SER A 131 7.03 28.60 6.10
CA SER A 131 7.18 29.92 6.72
C SER A 131 7.44 30.97 5.62
N ALA A 132 6.74 32.10 5.71
CA ALA A 132 6.95 33.24 4.82
C ALA A 132 8.25 33.99 5.16
N ALA A 133 9.42 33.34 5.04
CA ALA A 133 10.75 33.91 4.83
C ALA A 133 11.86 32.91 5.21
N ALA A 134 12.50 32.28 4.21
CA ALA A 134 13.82 31.70 4.37
C ALA A 134 14.89 32.77 4.04
N ALA A 135 15.46 33.39 5.07
CA ALA A 135 16.77 34.03 4.99
C ALA A 135 17.48 33.97 6.36
N LYS A 136 18.56 33.18 6.39
CA LYS A 136 19.68 33.08 7.37
C LYS A 136 19.65 31.92 8.38
N GLU A 137 20.44 30.90 8.02
CA GLU A 137 21.46 30.13 8.77
C GLU A 137 21.34 29.89 10.31
N GLU A 138 21.36 28.59 10.63
CA GLU A 138 22.06 27.81 11.69
C GLU A 138 22.05 28.27 13.18
N GLU A 139 21.68 27.37 14.12
CA GLU A 139 22.62 26.49 14.86
C GLU A 139 21.96 25.72 16.06
N GLN A 140 22.02 24.38 16.01
CA GLN A 140 22.25 23.35 17.07
C GLN A 140 21.41 23.18 18.37
N SER A 141 20.91 21.94 18.50
CA SER A 141 21.27 20.91 19.52
C SER A 141 20.33 20.56 20.69
N SER A 142 20.02 19.25 20.72
CA SER A 142 19.79 18.32 21.84
C SER A 142 18.58 18.51 22.75
N ALA A 143 17.70 17.50 22.78
CA ALA A 143 17.66 16.46 23.82
C ALA A 143 16.32 15.69 23.76
N ALA A 144 16.39 14.38 24.00
CA ALA A 144 15.25 13.54 24.39
C ALA A 144 15.49 13.05 25.83
N PRO A 145 14.57 12.33 26.51
CA PRO A 145 13.17 12.00 26.18
C PRO A 145 12.18 12.15 27.37
N ALA A 146 10.87 12.04 27.10
CA ALA A 146 9.84 11.47 28.00
C ALA A 146 8.58 11.27 27.14
N ALA A 147 8.14 10.05 26.81
CA ALA A 147 7.35 9.14 27.65
C ALA A 147 6.07 9.80 28.19
N ASP A 148 4.94 9.55 27.53
CA ASP A 148 3.77 8.93 28.16
C ASP A 148 2.77 8.48 27.07
N ALA A 149 2.52 7.18 27.05
CA ALA A 149 1.49 6.52 26.26
C ALA A 149 0.43 6.01 27.24
N GLU A 150 -0.72 6.67 27.30
CA GLU A 150 -1.88 6.13 28.00
C GLU A 150 -2.58 5.11 27.10
N THR A 151 -2.43 3.83 27.47
CA THR A 151 -3.18 2.71 26.92
C THR A 151 -4.53 2.61 27.63
N GLN A 152 -5.62 2.79 26.89
CA GLN A 152 -6.95 2.41 27.37
C GLN A 152 -7.05 0.89 27.39
N THR A 153 -7.19 0.35 28.61
CA THR A 153 -7.48 -1.06 28.86
C THR A 153 -8.96 -1.31 28.65
N ALA A 154 -9.29 -2.17 27.69
CA ALA A 154 -10.63 -2.72 27.53
C ALA A 154 -10.95 -3.64 28.72
N SER A 155 -12.00 -3.31 29.46
CA SER A 155 -12.51 -4.09 30.59
C SER A 155 -13.25 -5.33 30.08
N ALA A 156 -12.63 -6.50 30.22
CA ALA A 156 -13.30 -7.79 30.11
C ALA A 156 -13.96 -8.13 31.45
N ASP A 157 -15.26 -7.89 31.57
CA ASP A 157 -16.09 -8.52 32.60
C ASP A 157 -17.51 -8.74 32.08
N GLN A 158 -17.76 -9.91 31.50
CA GLN A 158 -19.07 -10.53 31.53
C GLN A 158 -18.92 -12.02 31.87
N PRO A 159 -19.56 -12.53 32.94
CA PRO A 159 -19.56 -13.95 33.24
C PRO A 159 -20.39 -14.70 32.22
N ALA A 160 -19.79 -15.70 31.57
CA ALA A 160 -20.47 -16.63 30.69
C ALA A 160 -21.60 -17.34 31.45
N ALA A 161 -22.84 -17.18 30.98
CA ALA A 161 -23.98 -17.93 31.46
C ALA A 161 -23.81 -19.43 31.14
N PRO A 162 -24.29 -20.35 31.99
CA PRO A 162 -24.17 -21.78 31.74
C PRO A 162 -25.08 -22.18 30.58
N VAL A 163 -24.48 -22.58 29.46
CA VAL A 163 -25.19 -23.25 28.35
C VAL A 163 -25.63 -24.64 28.81
N SER A 164 -26.86 -24.72 29.33
CA SER A 164 -27.60 -25.97 29.39
C SER A 164 -28.31 -26.16 28.05
N ALA A 165 -27.57 -26.65 27.05
CA ALA A 165 -28.16 -27.09 25.80
C ALA A 165 -28.40 -28.61 25.89
N THR A 166 -29.67 -29.00 25.88
CA THR A 166 -30.09 -30.36 25.58
C THR A 166 -29.44 -30.81 24.27
N ARG A 167 -28.63 -31.87 24.30
CA ARG A 167 -27.98 -32.46 23.12
C ARG A 167 -29.03 -33.23 22.34
N ASP A 168 -29.52 -32.66 21.25
CA ASP A 168 -30.54 -33.26 20.38
C ASP A 168 -29.97 -33.64 18.99
N GLY A 169 -28.64 -33.68 18.84
CA GLY A 169 -27.97 -33.85 17.55
C GLY A 169 -27.71 -35.30 17.12
N GLY A 170 -28.31 -35.71 15.99
CA GLY A 170 -27.81 -36.78 15.11
C GLY A 170 -27.96 -38.23 15.60
N VAL A 171 -27.58 -39.18 14.72
CA VAL A 171 -27.70 -40.65 14.92
C VAL A 171 -27.00 -41.14 16.20
N PHE A 172 -25.98 -40.40 16.66
CA PHE A 172 -25.19 -40.74 17.86
C PHE A 172 -25.51 -39.89 19.09
N GLY A 173 -26.48 -38.94 19.02
CA GLY A 173 -26.83 -38.06 20.13
C GLY A 173 -25.73 -37.07 20.54
N LEU A 174 -24.88 -36.66 19.59
CA LEU A 174 -23.79 -35.72 19.78
C LEU A 174 -24.08 -34.40 19.04
N GLY A 175 -23.81 -33.27 19.71
CA GLY A 175 -23.99 -31.94 19.16
C GLY A 175 -25.45 -31.44 19.22
N ARG A 176 -25.71 -30.40 18.44
CA ARG A 176 -27.03 -29.80 18.18
C ARG A 176 -27.07 -29.31 16.74
N GLU A 177 -28.25 -29.03 16.22
CA GLU A 177 -28.40 -28.33 14.95
C GLU A 177 -27.70 -26.96 15.00
N ALA A 178 -26.99 -26.61 13.93
CA ALA A 178 -26.37 -25.30 13.78
C ALA A 178 -27.46 -24.26 13.50
N LEU A 179 -27.42 -23.13 14.20
CA LEU A 179 -28.38 -22.07 13.95
C LEU A 179 -28.05 -21.38 12.62
N PRO A 180 -29.04 -20.84 11.90
CA PRO A 180 -28.81 -20.11 10.65
C PRO A 180 -27.77 -18.99 10.80
N GLU A 181 -27.75 -18.29 11.93
CA GLU A 181 -26.81 -17.20 12.21
C GLU A 181 -25.37 -17.71 12.38
N GLU A 182 -25.19 -18.92 12.90
CA GLU A 182 -23.87 -19.54 13.06
C GLU A 182 -23.29 -19.98 11.72
N ILE A 183 -24.16 -20.54 10.86
CA ILE A 183 -23.81 -20.89 9.49
C ILE A 183 -23.43 -19.61 8.74
N ALA A 184 -24.28 -18.58 8.75
CA ALA A 184 -24.00 -17.31 8.06
C ALA A 184 -22.72 -16.61 8.54
N ALA A 185 -22.34 -16.78 9.82
CA ALA A 185 -21.13 -16.17 10.36
C ALA A 185 -19.82 -16.90 9.97
N TRP A 186 -19.90 -18.18 9.59
CA TRP A 186 -18.74 -19.04 9.32
C TRP A 186 -18.62 -19.44 7.85
N ASP A 187 -19.77 -19.67 7.22
CA ASP A 187 -19.93 -20.03 5.82
C ASP A 187 -20.02 -18.76 4.97
N ILE A 188 -18.84 -18.26 4.63
CA ILE A 188 -18.63 -17.05 3.83
C ILE A 188 -17.93 -17.37 2.51
N ASP A 189 -17.96 -18.64 2.09
CA ASP A 189 -17.29 -19.12 0.89
C ASP A 189 -17.90 -18.52 -0.37
N ILE A 190 -17.05 -18.15 -1.33
CA ILE A 190 -17.51 -17.66 -2.63
C ILE A 190 -17.08 -18.64 -3.70
N ARG A 191 -18.06 -19.26 -4.33
CA ARG A 191 -17.82 -20.22 -5.41
C ARG A 191 -17.60 -19.52 -6.75
N PRO A 192 -16.94 -20.16 -7.72
CA PRO A 192 -16.73 -19.59 -9.07
C PRO A 192 -18.01 -19.26 -9.83
N ASP A 193 -19.14 -19.89 -9.49
CA ASP A 193 -20.47 -19.62 -10.05
C ASP A 193 -21.20 -18.44 -9.36
N GLY A 194 -20.53 -17.74 -8.44
CA GLY A 194 -21.10 -16.61 -7.69
C GLY A 194 -21.94 -17.02 -6.48
N ALA A 195 -22.13 -18.31 -6.22
CA ALA A 195 -22.82 -18.75 -5.02
C ALA A 195 -22.03 -18.32 -3.77
N GLY A 196 -22.75 -17.71 -2.82
CA GLY A 196 -22.19 -17.16 -1.58
C GLY A 196 -21.89 -15.65 -1.61
N LEU A 197 -21.98 -15.00 -2.78
CA LEU A 197 -21.74 -13.55 -2.89
C LEU A 197 -22.72 -12.75 -2.00
N PRO A 198 -22.21 -11.87 -1.12
CA PRO A 198 -23.05 -10.93 -0.39
C PRO A 198 -23.57 -9.85 -1.35
N VAL A 199 -24.74 -9.30 -1.06
CA VAL A 199 -25.26 -8.13 -1.80
C VAL A 199 -24.39 -6.93 -1.47
N GLY A 200 -23.90 -6.23 -2.49
CA GLY A 200 -23.00 -5.09 -2.32
C GLY A 200 -22.37 -4.65 -3.63
N SER A 201 -21.65 -3.53 -3.57
CA SER A 201 -20.87 -3.01 -4.69
C SER A 201 -19.67 -2.19 -4.22
N GLY A 202 -18.74 -1.92 -5.14
CA GLY A 202 -17.60 -1.05 -4.88
C GLY A 202 -16.87 -0.66 -6.15
N THR A 203 -16.40 0.59 -6.20
CA THR A 203 -15.71 1.15 -7.36
C THR A 203 -14.21 0.95 -7.30
N VAL A 204 -13.53 1.01 -8.45
CA VAL A 204 -12.07 1.04 -8.54
C VAL A 204 -11.49 2.20 -7.72
N ALA A 205 -12.09 3.40 -7.83
CA ALA A 205 -11.64 4.59 -7.11
C ALA A 205 -11.73 4.44 -5.57
N ASP A 206 -12.81 3.84 -5.05
CA ASP A 206 -12.93 3.56 -3.61
C ASP A 206 -11.92 2.49 -3.18
N GLY A 207 -11.70 1.49 -4.04
CA GLY A 207 -10.74 0.43 -3.84
C GLY A 207 -9.29 0.91 -3.75
N GLU A 208 -8.89 1.90 -4.55
CA GLU A 208 -7.55 2.50 -4.49
C GLU A 208 -7.25 3.10 -3.12
N VAL A 209 -8.22 3.82 -2.54
CA VAL A 209 -8.08 4.45 -1.21
C VAL A 209 -7.94 3.37 -0.14
N LEU A 210 -8.83 2.37 -0.16
CA LEU A 210 -8.79 1.25 0.79
C LEU A 210 -7.49 0.46 0.68
N TYR A 211 -7.03 0.20 -0.54
CA TYR A 211 -5.81 -0.53 -0.82
C TYR A 211 -4.57 0.22 -0.30
N THR A 212 -4.52 1.53 -0.54
CA THR A 212 -3.43 2.39 -0.05
C THR A 212 -3.35 2.37 1.48
N ASP A 213 -4.50 2.44 2.16
CA ASP A 213 -4.55 2.51 3.62
C ASP A 213 -4.31 1.15 4.30
N ASN A 214 -4.69 0.03 3.67
CA ASN A 214 -4.73 -1.29 4.32
C ASN A 214 -3.80 -2.35 3.70
N CYS A 215 -3.34 -2.17 2.46
CA CYS A 215 -2.68 -3.22 1.68
C CYS A 215 -1.27 -2.84 1.21
N ALA A 216 -1.07 -1.58 0.77
CA ALA A 216 0.13 -1.12 0.08
C ALA A 216 1.42 -1.24 0.91
N VAL A 217 1.33 -1.19 2.24
CA VAL A 217 2.50 -1.35 3.14
C VAL A 217 3.24 -2.67 2.92
N CYS A 218 2.53 -3.72 2.51
CA CYS A 218 3.08 -5.03 2.19
C CYS A 218 3.11 -5.26 0.67
N HIS A 219 2.02 -4.92 -0.02
CA HIS A 219 1.83 -5.32 -1.41
C HIS A 219 2.31 -4.28 -2.44
N GLY A 220 2.87 -3.15 -2.01
CA GLY A 220 3.29 -2.08 -2.91
C GLY A 220 2.11 -1.24 -3.38
N ASP A 221 2.36 -0.03 -3.88
CA ASP A 221 1.31 0.92 -4.25
C ASP A 221 0.48 0.42 -5.45
N PHE A 222 1.08 -0.41 -6.30
CA PHE A 222 0.48 -0.95 -7.52
C PHE A 222 0.46 -2.49 -7.54
N GLY A 223 0.56 -3.14 -6.38
CA GLY A 223 0.56 -4.60 -6.29
C GLY A 223 1.91 -5.26 -6.64
N GLU A 224 2.99 -4.49 -6.78
CA GLU A 224 4.32 -4.98 -7.15
C GLU A 224 5.06 -5.73 -6.04
N GLY A 225 4.51 -5.74 -4.82
CA GLY A 225 5.09 -6.37 -3.63
C GLY A 225 6.26 -5.58 -3.02
N VAL A 226 6.26 -5.40 -1.70
CA VAL A 226 7.37 -4.77 -0.98
C VAL A 226 8.27 -5.83 -0.34
N GLY A 227 9.56 -5.81 -0.68
CA GLY A 227 10.56 -6.70 -0.07
C GLY A 227 10.35 -8.16 -0.46
N ARG A 228 9.76 -8.96 0.44
CA ARG A 228 9.44 -10.39 0.22
C ARG A 228 7.95 -10.69 0.34
N TRP A 229 7.12 -9.67 0.44
CA TRP A 229 5.68 -9.84 0.41
C TRP A 229 5.19 -10.22 -1.00
N PRO A 230 4.06 -10.93 -1.10
CA PRO A 230 3.52 -11.37 -2.39
C PRO A 230 3.23 -10.21 -3.35
N VAL A 231 3.58 -10.42 -4.61
CA VAL A 231 3.19 -9.61 -5.76
C VAL A 231 1.75 -9.95 -6.14
N LEU A 232 0.89 -8.95 -6.27
CA LEU A 232 -0.53 -9.09 -6.58
C LEU A 232 -0.86 -8.80 -8.05
N ALA A 233 -0.03 -8.00 -8.72
CA ALA A 233 -0.23 -7.61 -10.12
C ALA A 233 1.06 -7.69 -10.95
N GLY A 234 0.92 -8.01 -12.24
CA GLY A 234 2.04 -8.22 -13.17
C GLY A 234 2.31 -9.70 -13.47
N GLY A 235 3.45 -10.01 -14.10
CA GLY A 235 3.84 -11.38 -14.42
C GLY A 235 3.12 -12.02 -15.61
N HIS A 236 2.39 -11.24 -16.41
CA HIS A 236 1.77 -11.71 -17.66
C HIS A 236 2.82 -12.35 -18.59
N ASP A 237 2.45 -13.44 -19.24
CA ASP A 237 3.30 -14.24 -20.14
C ASP A 237 4.56 -14.86 -19.53
N THR A 238 4.76 -14.77 -18.21
CA THR A 238 5.96 -15.33 -17.54
C THR A 238 5.82 -16.81 -17.15
N LEU A 239 4.65 -17.44 -17.33
CA LEU A 239 4.38 -18.79 -16.79
C LEU A 239 5.30 -19.89 -17.36
N ALA A 240 5.92 -19.65 -18.51
CA ALA A 240 6.87 -20.56 -19.14
C ALA A 240 8.35 -20.22 -18.85
N ASP A 241 8.63 -19.12 -18.14
CA ASP A 241 9.97 -18.71 -17.79
C ASP A 241 10.60 -19.63 -16.74
N GLU A 242 11.94 -19.59 -16.62
CA GLU A 242 12.67 -20.33 -15.58
C GLU A 242 12.19 -19.96 -14.16
N ARG A 243 11.76 -18.70 -13.98
CA ARG A 243 11.23 -18.18 -12.74
C ARG A 243 9.95 -17.37 -12.99
N PRO A 244 8.77 -18.04 -13.07
CA PRO A 244 7.51 -17.38 -13.36
C PRO A 244 7.05 -16.46 -12.23
N GLU A 245 6.41 -15.36 -12.57
CA GLU A 245 5.71 -14.47 -11.63
C GLU A 245 4.21 -14.77 -11.67
N LYS A 246 3.74 -15.47 -10.64
CA LYS A 246 2.35 -15.95 -10.52
C LYS A 246 1.53 -15.00 -9.66
N THR A 247 0.68 -14.20 -10.28
CA THR A 247 -0.14 -13.16 -9.66
C THR A 247 -1.63 -13.41 -9.92
N ILE A 248 -2.49 -12.49 -9.50
CA ILE A 248 -3.93 -12.55 -9.79
C ILE A 248 -4.15 -12.53 -11.31
N GLY A 249 -3.57 -11.57 -12.02
CA GLY A 249 -3.77 -11.41 -13.47
C GLY A 249 -3.01 -12.41 -14.34
N SER A 250 -1.90 -12.99 -13.84
CA SER A 250 -1.12 -13.95 -14.65
C SER A 250 -1.49 -15.41 -14.41
N TYR A 251 -1.99 -15.77 -13.22
CA TYR A 251 -2.12 -17.17 -12.82
C TYR A 251 -3.48 -17.55 -12.26
N TRP A 252 -4.17 -16.70 -11.51
CA TRP A 252 -5.37 -17.14 -10.81
C TRP A 252 -6.54 -17.40 -11.77
N PRO A 253 -7.34 -18.45 -11.54
CA PRO A 253 -8.42 -18.80 -12.47
C PRO A 253 -9.73 -18.05 -12.22
N TYR A 254 -10.05 -17.72 -10.96
CA TYR A 254 -11.39 -17.22 -10.59
C TYR A 254 -11.31 -15.98 -9.71
N LEU A 255 -12.16 -15.00 -10.04
CA LEU A 255 -12.35 -13.79 -9.23
C LEU A 255 -12.95 -14.11 -7.86
N SER A 256 -13.77 -15.17 -7.77
CA SER A 256 -14.36 -15.64 -6.51
C SER A 256 -13.30 -15.91 -5.43
N THR A 257 -12.17 -16.50 -5.83
CA THR A 257 -11.04 -16.78 -4.92
C THR A 257 -10.40 -15.50 -4.40
N VAL A 258 -10.32 -14.45 -5.22
CA VAL A 258 -9.80 -13.13 -4.79
C VAL A 258 -10.74 -12.56 -3.72
N TYR A 259 -12.04 -12.50 -4.00
CA TYR A 259 -13.02 -11.94 -3.08
C TYR A 259 -13.08 -12.71 -1.75
N ASP A 260 -13.24 -14.04 -1.77
CA ASP A 260 -13.29 -14.88 -0.56
C ASP A 260 -12.02 -14.72 0.27
N TYR A 261 -10.85 -14.83 -0.38
CA TYR A 261 -9.58 -14.74 0.34
C TYR A 261 -9.36 -13.36 0.98
N VAL A 262 -9.65 -12.28 0.26
CA VAL A 262 -9.54 -10.91 0.80
C VAL A 262 -10.49 -10.73 1.98
N ARG A 263 -11.77 -11.10 1.82
CA ARG A 263 -12.79 -11.02 2.89
C ARG A 263 -12.41 -11.83 4.12
N ARG A 264 -11.89 -13.05 3.93
CA ARG A 264 -11.66 -14.03 4.98
C ARG A 264 -10.32 -13.86 5.69
N ALA A 265 -9.27 -13.46 4.97
CA ALA A 265 -7.89 -13.57 5.44
C ALA A 265 -7.08 -12.27 5.36
N MET A 266 -7.62 -11.20 4.78
CA MET A 266 -6.94 -9.90 4.69
C MET A 266 -7.68 -8.80 5.46
N PRO A 267 -6.96 -7.74 5.89
CA PRO A 267 -5.50 -7.57 5.87
C PRO A 267 -4.76 -8.55 6.80
N TYR A 268 -3.53 -8.92 6.47
CA TYR A 268 -2.72 -9.83 7.30
C TYR A 268 -2.48 -9.22 8.70
N GLY A 269 -2.87 -9.95 9.75
CA GLY A 269 -2.82 -9.48 11.14
C GLY A 269 -4.11 -8.79 11.62
N ASN A 270 -5.05 -8.49 10.72
CA ASN A 270 -6.36 -7.91 11.05
C ASN A 270 -7.47 -8.45 10.11
N ALA A 271 -7.49 -9.76 9.87
CA ALA A 271 -8.42 -10.39 8.94
C ALA A 271 -9.90 -10.22 9.37
N ARG A 272 -10.82 -10.25 8.41
CA ARG A 272 -12.28 -10.05 8.62
C ARG A 272 -12.64 -8.67 9.20
N SER A 273 -11.82 -7.65 8.95
CA SER A 273 -12.06 -6.27 9.40
C SER A 273 -12.74 -5.39 8.35
N LEU A 274 -12.84 -5.86 7.10
CA LEU A 274 -13.43 -5.15 5.97
C LEU A 274 -14.92 -5.49 5.82
N SER A 275 -15.72 -4.53 5.37
CA SER A 275 -17.11 -4.77 4.99
C SER A 275 -17.21 -5.45 3.62
N ASP A 276 -18.37 -6.00 3.28
CA ASP A 276 -18.59 -6.67 1.99
C ASP A 276 -18.40 -5.69 0.80
N ASP A 277 -18.83 -4.43 0.95
CA ASP A 277 -18.61 -3.35 -0.04
C ASP A 277 -17.13 -2.96 -0.16
N ASP A 278 -16.39 -2.89 0.96
CA ASP A 278 -14.94 -2.63 0.93
C ASP A 278 -14.20 -3.72 0.14
N VAL A 279 -14.63 -4.99 0.28
CA VAL A 279 -14.04 -6.10 -0.45
C VAL A 279 -14.39 -6.04 -1.93
N TYR A 280 -15.61 -5.62 -2.31
CA TYR A 280 -15.95 -5.37 -3.72
C TYR A 280 -15.07 -4.27 -4.32
N ALA A 281 -14.91 -3.15 -3.62
CA ALA A 281 -14.08 -2.03 -4.06
C ALA A 281 -12.60 -2.45 -4.23
N LEU A 282 -12.03 -3.16 -3.23
CA LEU A 282 -10.68 -3.70 -3.31
C LEU A 282 -10.52 -4.70 -4.47
N THR A 283 -11.52 -5.55 -4.69
CA THR A 283 -11.50 -6.51 -5.79
C THR A 283 -11.54 -5.79 -7.15
N ALA A 284 -12.36 -4.75 -7.30
CA ALA A 284 -12.40 -3.89 -8.48
C ALA A 284 -11.03 -3.24 -8.74
N TYR A 285 -10.40 -2.67 -7.71
CA TYR A 285 -9.07 -2.08 -7.84
C TYR A 285 -7.99 -3.11 -8.20
N LEU A 286 -8.05 -4.34 -7.65
CA LEU A 286 -7.12 -5.41 -8.04
C LEU A 286 -7.32 -5.86 -9.49
N LEU A 287 -8.54 -5.82 -10.02
CA LEU A 287 -8.80 -6.03 -11.45
C LEU A 287 -8.17 -4.92 -12.29
N TYR A 288 -8.28 -3.66 -11.86
CA TYR A 288 -7.66 -2.52 -12.52
C TYR A 288 -6.13 -2.62 -12.54
N LEU A 289 -5.52 -2.96 -11.40
CA LEU A 289 -4.06 -3.16 -11.32
C LEU A 289 -3.52 -4.28 -12.24
N ASN A 290 -4.38 -5.22 -12.62
CA ASN A 290 -4.03 -6.35 -13.49
C ASN A 290 -4.48 -6.14 -14.95
N ASP A 291 -4.85 -4.90 -15.32
CA ASP A 291 -5.31 -4.54 -16.67
C ASP A 291 -6.52 -5.39 -17.16
N ILE A 292 -7.35 -5.90 -16.23
CA ILE A 292 -8.57 -6.67 -16.55
C ILE A 292 -9.75 -5.73 -16.78
N VAL A 293 -9.78 -4.62 -16.05
CA VAL A 293 -10.67 -3.47 -16.28
C VAL A 293 -9.81 -2.23 -16.44
N ASP A 294 -10.21 -1.32 -17.31
CA ASP A 294 -9.46 -0.11 -17.67
C ASP A 294 -10.13 1.21 -17.22
N ASP A 295 -11.37 1.12 -16.74
CA ASP A 295 -12.17 2.25 -16.27
C ASP A 295 -12.02 2.46 -14.75
N GLU A 296 -11.55 3.64 -14.34
CA GLU A 296 -11.43 4.03 -12.93
C GLU A 296 -12.80 4.22 -12.25
N ASP A 297 -13.87 4.41 -13.04
CA ASP A 297 -15.25 4.48 -12.56
C ASP A 297 -15.96 3.11 -12.56
N PHE A 298 -15.26 2.03 -12.95
CA PHE A 298 -15.83 0.68 -12.94
C PHE A 298 -16.32 0.29 -11.54
N GLU A 299 -17.56 -0.17 -11.46
CA GLU A 299 -18.18 -0.68 -10.24
C GLU A 299 -18.36 -2.21 -10.34
N LEU A 300 -17.73 -2.94 -9.43
CA LEU A 300 -17.97 -4.36 -9.24
C LEU A 300 -19.11 -4.54 -8.24
N SER A 301 -20.06 -5.42 -8.56
CA SER A 301 -21.18 -5.74 -7.68
C SER A 301 -21.51 -7.22 -7.73
N ASN A 302 -22.37 -7.68 -6.81
CA ASN A 302 -22.89 -9.04 -6.86
C ASN A 302 -23.65 -9.36 -8.16
N GLU A 303 -24.09 -8.36 -8.93
CA GLU A 303 -24.88 -8.54 -10.15
C GLU A 303 -24.00 -8.79 -11.39
N ASN A 304 -22.81 -8.20 -11.45
CA ASN A 304 -21.90 -8.31 -12.59
C ASN A 304 -20.64 -9.17 -12.31
N PHE A 305 -20.46 -9.64 -11.06
CA PHE A 305 -19.28 -10.37 -10.62
C PHE A 305 -18.92 -11.56 -11.51
N THR A 306 -19.92 -12.35 -11.91
CA THR A 306 -19.72 -13.58 -12.68
C THR A 306 -19.42 -13.35 -14.17
N ASP A 307 -19.57 -12.12 -14.65
CA ASP A 307 -19.27 -11.76 -16.03
C ASP A 307 -17.76 -11.53 -16.24
N ILE A 308 -17.01 -11.33 -15.16
CA ILE A 308 -15.56 -11.12 -15.19
C ILE A 308 -14.83 -12.47 -15.22
N ARG A 309 -13.97 -12.67 -16.22
CA ARG A 309 -13.14 -13.88 -16.38
C ARG A 309 -11.67 -13.52 -16.28
N LEU A 310 -10.93 -14.24 -15.44
CA LEU A 310 -9.48 -14.00 -15.31
C LEU A 310 -8.72 -14.65 -16.48
N PRO A 311 -7.57 -14.08 -16.90
CA PRO A 311 -6.87 -14.55 -18.09
C PRO A 311 -6.46 -16.03 -18.09
N ASN A 312 -6.27 -16.62 -16.91
CA ASN A 312 -5.77 -17.98 -16.76
C ASN A 312 -6.84 -19.01 -16.34
N GLU A 313 -8.13 -18.68 -16.46
CA GLU A 313 -9.24 -19.54 -16.03
C GLU A 313 -9.19 -20.95 -16.65
N GLU A 314 -8.90 -21.06 -17.94
CA GLU A 314 -8.95 -22.32 -18.69
C GLU A 314 -7.71 -23.22 -18.53
N ASN A 315 -6.64 -22.72 -17.90
CA ASN A 315 -5.32 -23.38 -17.89
C ASN A 315 -5.06 -24.23 -16.65
N PHE A 316 -6.10 -24.61 -15.92
CA PHE A 316 -6.04 -25.55 -14.82
C PHE A 316 -6.74 -26.85 -15.21
N PHE A 317 -6.08 -27.97 -14.94
CA PHE A 317 -6.60 -29.30 -15.19
C PHE A 317 -6.53 -30.13 -13.91
N PHE A 318 -7.40 -31.14 -13.83
CA PHE A 318 -7.32 -32.12 -12.75
C PHE A 318 -6.01 -32.88 -12.83
N ASP A 319 -5.50 -33.28 -11.68
CA ASP A 319 -4.29 -34.08 -11.57
C ASP A 319 -4.33 -35.31 -12.49
N ASP A 320 -3.42 -35.34 -13.47
CA ASP A 320 -3.29 -36.34 -14.52
C ASP A 320 -2.05 -37.22 -14.32
N ARG A 321 -1.41 -37.19 -13.15
CA ARG A 321 -0.18 -37.97 -12.88
C ARG A 321 -0.33 -39.47 -13.11
N ASP A 322 -1.54 -40.00 -12.97
CA ASP A 322 -1.85 -41.41 -13.26
C ASP A 322 -1.93 -41.74 -14.76
N GLU A 323 -2.02 -40.71 -15.63
CA GLU A 323 -2.08 -40.81 -17.09
C GLU A 323 -0.79 -40.34 -17.77
N GLU A 324 -0.04 -39.43 -17.14
CA GLU A 324 1.23 -38.87 -17.63
C GLU A 324 2.28 -39.99 -17.83
N PRO A 325 2.76 -40.26 -19.05
CA PRO A 325 3.64 -41.39 -19.35
C PRO A 325 4.89 -41.46 -18.47
N HIS A 326 5.43 -40.32 -18.03
CA HIS A 326 6.60 -40.30 -17.16
C HIS A 326 6.33 -40.83 -15.75
N TYR A 327 5.12 -40.61 -15.20
CA TYR A 327 4.77 -40.97 -13.82
C TYR A 327 3.86 -42.19 -13.73
N ALA A 328 3.00 -42.41 -14.73
CA ALA A 328 2.04 -43.50 -14.80
C ALA A 328 2.69 -44.88 -14.96
N GLN A 329 3.88 -44.95 -15.57
CA GLN A 329 4.57 -46.21 -15.80
C GLN A 329 5.14 -46.80 -14.50
N LYS A 330 4.39 -47.72 -13.91
CA LYS A 330 4.86 -48.58 -12.81
C LYS A 330 5.70 -49.74 -13.36
N GLY A 331 6.86 -49.43 -13.92
CA GLY A 331 7.85 -50.43 -14.31
C GLY A 331 8.49 -51.09 -13.07
N GLU A 332 8.96 -52.33 -13.21
CA GLU A 332 9.82 -52.93 -12.19
C GLU A 332 11.15 -52.16 -12.13
N PRO A 333 11.64 -51.79 -10.93
CA PRO A 333 12.90 -51.06 -10.80
C PRO A 333 14.07 -51.92 -11.30
N CYS A 334 15.06 -51.29 -11.92
CA CYS A 334 16.30 -51.97 -12.24
C CYS A 334 17.05 -52.34 -10.95
N MET A 335 17.49 -53.59 -10.84
CA MET A 335 18.14 -54.13 -9.65
C MET A 335 19.67 -54.27 -9.78
N SER A 336 20.21 -54.34 -11.00
CA SER A 336 21.64 -54.53 -11.27
C SER A 336 22.05 -53.87 -12.58
N ASP A 337 23.29 -53.33 -12.62
CA ASP A 337 23.90 -52.74 -13.83
C ASP A 337 23.06 -51.64 -14.50
N CYS A 338 22.37 -50.83 -13.70
CA CYS A 338 21.34 -49.88 -14.16
C CYS A 338 21.87 -48.65 -14.91
N LYS A 339 23.17 -48.38 -14.83
CA LYS A 339 23.86 -47.33 -15.60
C LYS A 339 25.14 -47.90 -16.17
N ALA A 340 25.34 -47.68 -17.46
CA ALA A 340 26.57 -48.06 -18.15
C ALA A 340 27.76 -47.16 -17.76
N ASP A 341 27.49 -45.88 -17.47
CA ASP A 341 28.51 -44.89 -17.14
C ASP A 341 28.68 -44.68 -15.63
N ALA A 342 29.86 -44.19 -15.25
CA ALA A 342 30.13 -43.78 -13.88
C ALA A 342 29.18 -42.64 -13.43
N VAL A 343 28.72 -42.72 -12.18
CA VAL A 343 27.89 -41.66 -11.60
C VAL A 343 28.71 -40.38 -11.40
N LYS A 344 28.18 -39.25 -11.88
CA LYS A 344 28.78 -37.92 -11.71
C LYS A 344 27.94 -37.08 -10.75
N ILE A 345 28.61 -36.45 -9.79
CA ILE A 345 27.97 -35.46 -8.90
C ILE A 345 27.74 -34.18 -9.71
N THR A 346 26.48 -33.75 -9.84
CA THR A 346 26.09 -32.53 -10.58
C THR A 346 25.79 -31.36 -9.67
N GLN A 347 25.33 -31.59 -8.44
CA GLN A 347 24.99 -30.55 -7.46
C GLN A 347 25.36 -31.00 -6.05
N ARG A 348 25.71 -30.06 -5.18
CA ARG A 348 25.95 -30.30 -3.75
C ARG A 348 25.28 -29.18 -2.94
N ALA A 349 24.39 -29.53 -2.02
CA ALA A 349 23.65 -28.55 -1.20
C ALA A 349 24.57 -27.60 -0.43
N ARG A 350 25.73 -28.09 0.03
CA ARG A 350 26.79 -27.31 0.69
C ARG A 350 27.35 -26.16 -0.15
N ILE A 351 27.07 -26.10 -1.46
CA ILE A 351 27.46 -24.97 -2.32
C ILE A 351 26.53 -23.79 -2.12
N LEU A 352 25.24 -24.03 -1.85
CA LEU A 352 24.27 -22.95 -1.58
C LEU A 352 24.39 -22.44 -0.14
N ASP A 353 24.68 -23.35 0.80
CA ASP A 353 24.98 -23.03 2.21
C ASP A 353 23.95 -22.12 2.92
N VAL A 354 22.66 -22.38 2.66
CA VAL A 354 21.53 -21.66 3.29
C VAL A 354 20.87 -22.45 4.42
N THR A 355 21.47 -23.57 4.84
CA THR A 355 20.96 -24.38 5.95
C THR A 355 21.49 -23.79 7.25
N PRO A 356 20.63 -23.45 8.24
CA PRO A 356 21.11 -22.95 9.53
C PRO A 356 22.11 -23.93 10.16
N GLY A 357 23.33 -23.45 10.46
CA GLY A 357 24.38 -24.23 11.09
C GLY A 357 24.21 -24.35 12.61
N SER A 358 24.91 -25.30 13.22
CA SER A 358 25.17 -25.28 14.66
C SER A 358 26.40 -24.43 14.97
N VAL A 359 26.50 -23.91 16.20
CA VAL A 359 27.62 -23.06 16.64
C VAL A 359 28.99 -23.77 16.49
N ASP A 360 28.99 -25.11 16.43
CA ASP A 360 30.19 -25.93 16.26
C ASP A 360 30.60 -26.11 14.78
N ASP A 361 29.69 -25.87 13.83
CA ASP A 361 29.95 -25.99 12.38
C ASP A 361 30.74 -24.79 11.82
N ASP A 362 30.62 -23.62 12.46
CA ASP A 362 31.29 -22.38 12.05
C ASP A 362 32.83 -22.45 12.16
N GLN A 363 33.36 -23.37 12.98
CA GLN A 363 34.81 -23.60 13.09
C GLN A 363 35.36 -24.57 12.02
N ALA A 364 34.49 -25.35 11.36
CA ALA A 364 34.89 -26.27 10.30
C ALA A 364 34.83 -25.62 8.89
N ALA A 365 34.03 -24.55 8.73
CA ALA A 365 33.83 -23.88 7.44
C ALA A 365 35.00 -23.00 6.97
N ALA A 366 36.00 -22.72 7.84
CA ALA A 366 37.17 -21.92 7.48
C ALA A 366 38.24 -22.66 6.66
N GLY A 367 38.06 -23.96 6.37
CA GLY A 367 39.08 -24.78 5.72
C GLY A 367 38.52 -25.72 4.67
N GLY A 368 38.21 -25.23 3.46
CA GLY A 368 37.93 -26.14 2.35
C GLY A 368 37.26 -25.55 1.13
N GLY A 369 37.77 -24.43 0.61
CA GLY A 369 37.55 -24.12 -0.80
C GLY A 369 38.24 -25.20 -1.63
N VAL A 370 37.48 -25.86 -2.51
CA VAL A 370 38.04 -26.74 -3.55
C VAL A 370 37.79 -26.03 -4.87
N ASP A 371 38.88 -25.79 -5.60
CA ASP A 371 38.92 -25.30 -6.99
C ASP A 371 37.96 -26.04 -7.94
#